data_AF-A0A836SC24-F1
#
_entry.id   AF-A0A836SC24-F1
#
_cell.length_a   1.000
_cell.length_b   1.000
_cell.length_c   1.000
_cell.angle_alpha   90.00
_cell.angle_beta   90.00
_cell.angle_gamma   90.00
#
_symmetry.space_group_name_H-M   'P 1'
#
loop_
_entity.id
_entity.type
_entity.pdbx_description
1 polymer ?
#
loop_
_entity_poly.entity_id
_entity_poly.type
_entity_poly.pdbx_seq_one_letter_code
_entity_poly.pdbx_strand_id
1 'polypeptide(L)'
;MNELTLLLCGEHQHLGELSQILEQLGKTIDNFAPRCFKFLSENNPEDITTFGPYCGRTVLETACSIFISRLDPFRVLCVKRSQEQSNYDPAIRHKIAIQWSGDVIADKKPLSLETVTYDKINRALLAEHTAKIYWIPAFTDLLDAIKDDNESEWLKELKQLDKESKIVDYFRGQADTLYSSLSKGIHQEFVIPQTVIYDNDTIKELLLKTISLVTKMALVSHCIPTISARIIDLKICVNYFKQIEEQVKL
;
A
#
# COMPACT_ATOMS: atom_id res chain seq x y z
N MET A 1 -0.34 -9.69 15.04
CA MET A 1 0.07 -9.00 13.81
C MET A 1 0.89 -9.95 13.00
N ASN A 2 0.45 -10.22 11.76
CA ASN A 2 1.26 -10.97 10.80
C ASN A 2 2.44 -10.11 10.32
N GLU A 3 3.39 -10.74 9.63
CA GLU A 3 4.62 -10.09 9.14
C GLU A 3 4.32 -8.90 8.23
N LEU A 4 3.27 -8.99 7.40
CA LEU A 4 2.86 -7.90 6.52
C LEU A 4 2.39 -6.67 7.31
N THR A 5 1.58 -6.86 8.36
CA THR A 5 1.14 -5.78 9.25
C THR A 5 2.33 -5.16 9.98
N LEU A 6 3.26 -5.97 10.49
CA LEU A 6 4.47 -5.48 11.15
C LEU A 6 5.33 -4.63 10.19
N LEU A 7 5.50 -5.08 8.95
CA LEU A 7 6.26 -4.35 7.94
C LEU A 7 5.53 -3.07 7.49
N LEU A 8 4.20 -3.08 7.34
CA LEU A 8 3.43 -1.92 6.91
C LEU A 8 3.37 -0.83 8.00
N CYS A 9 2.99 -1.21 9.22
CA CYS A 9 2.78 -0.26 10.32
C CYS A 9 4.07 0.16 11.01
N GLY A 10 5.10 -0.69 11.02
CA GLY A 10 6.37 -0.44 11.69
C GLY A 10 6.26 -0.22 13.20
N GLU A 11 7.25 0.46 13.79
CA GLU A 11 7.34 0.71 15.24
C GLU A 11 6.52 1.94 15.66
N HIS A 12 5.23 1.77 15.87
CA HIS A 12 4.28 2.88 16.06
C HIS A 12 3.83 3.12 17.50
N GLN A 13 4.18 2.25 18.45
CA GLN A 13 3.61 2.22 19.81
C GLN A 13 3.84 3.51 20.61
N HIS A 14 4.84 4.31 20.24
CA HIS A 14 5.23 5.54 20.92
C HIS A 14 4.63 6.81 20.28
N LEU A 15 3.78 6.68 19.24
CA LEU A 15 3.31 7.80 18.42
C LEU A 15 1.97 8.39 18.86
N GLY A 16 1.51 8.10 20.07
CA GLY A 16 0.27 8.65 20.64
C GLY A 16 -0.96 8.34 19.78
N GLU A 17 -1.72 9.36 19.39
CA GLU A 17 -2.94 9.17 18.58
C GLU A 17 -2.68 8.54 17.21
N LEU A 18 -1.50 8.76 16.64
CA LEU A 18 -1.12 8.12 15.39
C LEU A 18 -0.96 6.60 15.57
N SER A 19 -0.48 6.14 16.75
CA SER A 19 -0.41 4.70 17.07
C SER A 19 -1.79 4.06 16.97
N GLN A 20 -2.81 4.70 17.55
CA GLN A 20 -4.19 4.19 17.53
C GLN A 20 -4.74 4.05 16.11
N ILE A 21 -4.44 5.02 15.24
CA ILE A 21 -4.81 4.98 13.82
C ILE A 21 -4.10 3.82 13.12
N LEU A 22 -2.78 3.70 13.30
CA LEU A 22 -1.98 2.63 12.69
C LEU A 22 -2.35 1.24 13.21
N GLU A 23 -2.72 1.11 14.48
CA GLU A 23 -3.26 -0.13 15.06
C GLU A 23 -4.60 -0.50 14.43
N GLN A 24 -5.49 0.47 14.23
CA GLN A 24 -6.79 0.21 13.61
C GLN A 24 -6.65 -0.19 12.15
N LEU A 25 -5.79 0.49 11.38
CA LEU A 25 -5.48 0.11 10.01
C LEU A 25 -4.75 -1.25 9.95
N GLY A 26 -3.84 -1.51 10.88
CA GLY A 26 -3.14 -2.78 11.02
C GLY A 26 -4.09 -3.95 11.33
N LYS A 27 -5.12 -3.75 12.16
CA LYS A 27 -6.19 -4.74 12.37
C LYS A 27 -6.95 -5.06 11.08
N THR A 28 -7.18 -4.07 10.22
CA THR A 28 -7.77 -4.31 8.90
C THR A 28 -6.85 -5.18 8.04
N ILE A 29 -5.54 -4.92 8.01
CA ILE A 29 -4.59 -5.80 7.31
C ILE A 29 -4.61 -7.22 7.91
N ASP A 30 -4.54 -7.35 9.23
CA ASP A 30 -4.59 -8.65 9.93
C ASP A 30 -5.89 -9.42 9.69
N ASN A 31 -7.00 -8.75 9.37
CA ASN A 31 -8.27 -9.40 9.07
C ASN A 31 -8.39 -9.89 7.62
N PHE A 32 -7.78 -9.16 6.67
CA PHE A 32 -7.95 -9.41 5.24
C PHE A 32 -6.76 -10.07 4.56
N ALA A 33 -5.52 -9.74 4.95
CA ALA A 33 -4.33 -10.34 4.36
C ALA A 33 -4.26 -11.87 4.57
N PRO A 34 -4.60 -12.45 5.74
CA PRO A 34 -4.65 -13.91 5.90
C PRO A 34 -5.61 -14.60 4.93
N ARG A 35 -6.70 -13.94 4.53
CA ARG A 35 -7.61 -14.47 3.51
C ARG A 35 -6.96 -14.47 2.13
N CYS A 36 -6.21 -13.41 1.79
CA CYS A 36 -5.42 -13.37 0.57
C CYS A 36 -4.39 -14.50 0.54
N PHE A 37 -3.63 -14.71 1.61
CA PHE A 37 -2.66 -15.80 1.70
C PHE A 37 -3.33 -17.17 1.56
N LYS A 38 -4.46 -17.39 2.26
CA LYS A 38 -5.25 -18.61 2.13
C LYS A 38 -5.67 -18.87 0.69
N PHE A 39 -6.27 -17.86 0.03
CA PHE A 39 -6.70 -17.96 -1.37
C PHE A 39 -5.56 -18.23 -2.35
N LEU A 40 -4.34 -17.77 -2.06
CA LEU A 40 -3.16 -18.06 -2.87
C LEU A 40 -2.71 -19.53 -2.73
N SER A 41 -2.70 -20.05 -1.51
CA SER A 41 -2.23 -21.41 -1.20
C SER A 41 -3.21 -22.53 -1.58
N GLU A 42 -4.51 -22.25 -1.68
CA GLU A 42 -5.52 -23.27 -1.97
C GLU A 42 -5.67 -23.49 -3.48
N ASN A 43 -5.68 -24.74 -3.94
CA ASN A 43 -5.82 -25.04 -5.38
C ASN A 43 -7.16 -24.55 -5.97
N ASN A 44 -8.27 -24.78 -5.26
CA ASN A 44 -9.61 -24.32 -5.65
C ASN A 44 -10.32 -23.71 -4.44
N PRO A 45 -9.97 -22.48 -4.07
CA PRO A 45 -10.55 -21.82 -2.92
C PRO A 45 -12.02 -21.51 -3.19
N GLU A 46 -12.89 -21.95 -2.27
CA GLU A 46 -14.30 -21.53 -2.29
C GLU A 46 -14.38 -20.00 -2.13
N ASP A 47 -15.32 -19.40 -2.84
CA ASP A 47 -15.62 -17.96 -2.82
C ASP A 47 -14.49 -16.99 -3.24
N ILE A 48 -13.36 -17.47 -3.77
CA ILE A 48 -12.26 -16.57 -4.21
C ILE A 48 -12.74 -15.54 -5.23
N THR A 49 -13.62 -15.92 -6.15
CA THR A 49 -14.16 -15.02 -7.18
C THR A 49 -15.06 -13.93 -6.62
N THR A 50 -15.68 -14.18 -5.45
CA THR A 50 -16.57 -13.25 -4.75
C THR A 50 -15.81 -12.39 -3.74
N PHE A 51 -15.01 -13.01 -2.86
CA PHE A 51 -14.34 -12.34 -1.75
C PHE A 51 -12.89 -11.96 -2.04
N GLY A 52 -12.21 -12.63 -2.96
CA GLY A 52 -10.82 -12.35 -3.32
C GLY A 52 -10.63 -10.89 -3.76
N PRO A 53 -11.40 -10.37 -4.74
CA PRO A 53 -11.32 -8.96 -5.13
C PRO A 53 -11.48 -7.99 -3.96
N TYR A 54 -12.45 -8.25 -3.08
CA TYR A 54 -12.70 -7.45 -1.90
C TYR A 54 -11.53 -7.47 -0.92
N CYS A 55 -10.96 -8.64 -0.62
CA CYS A 55 -9.81 -8.78 0.26
C CYS A 55 -8.59 -8.06 -0.31
N GLY A 56 -8.29 -8.28 -1.60
CA GLY A 56 -7.19 -7.62 -2.29
C GLY A 56 -7.32 -6.10 -2.27
N ARG A 57 -8.50 -5.57 -2.64
CA ARG A 57 -8.72 -4.11 -2.65
C ARG A 57 -8.60 -3.53 -1.25
N THR A 58 -9.16 -4.19 -0.25
CA THR A 58 -9.09 -3.73 1.14
C THR A 58 -7.65 -3.68 1.63
N VAL A 59 -6.83 -4.69 1.33
CA VAL A 59 -5.39 -4.70 1.66
C VAL A 59 -4.66 -3.56 0.95
N LEU A 60 -4.90 -3.36 -0.35
CA LEU A 60 -4.26 -2.30 -1.13
C LEU A 60 -4.60 -0.89 -0.59
N GLU A 61 -5.88 -0.57 -0.44
CA GLU A 61 -6.34 0.73 0.05
C GLU A 61 -5.88 1.01 1.49
N THR A 62 -5.91 -0.02 2.35
CA THR A 62 -5.46 0.08 3.74
C THR A 62 -3.95 0.30 3.81
N ALA A 63 -3.16 -0.42 3.01
CA ALA A 63 -1.71 -0.23 2.93
C ALA A 63 -1.35 1.19 2.47
N CYS A 64 -2.03 1.71 1.43
CA CYS A 64 -1.86 3.09 0.99
C CYS A 64 -2.22 4.10 2.10
N SER A 65 -3.29 3.85 2.84
CA SER A 65 -3.69 4.68 3.99
C SER A 65 -2.66 4.65 5.12
N ILE A 66 -2.03 3.49 5.37
CA ILE A 66 -0.92 3.35 6.31
C ILE A 66 0.29 4.18 5.85
N PHE A 67 0.68 4.10 4.57
CA PHE A 67 1.79 4.89 4.06
C PHE A 67 1.52 6.39 4.14
N ILE A 68 0.30 6.84 3.81
CA ILE A 68 -0.12 8.23 3.99
C ILE A 68 -0.04 8.63 5.46
N SER A 69 -0.55 7.79 6.37
CA SER A 69 -0.51 8.06 7.82
C SER A 69 0.91 8.21 8.34
N ARG A 70 1.85 7.44 7.80
CA ARG A 70 3.26 7.46 8.18
C ARG A 70 4.04 8.62 7.56
N LEU A 71 3.72 9.03 6.33
CA LEU A 71 4.38 10.14 5.62
C LEU A 71 3.79 11.51 5.93
N ASP A 72 2.50 11.57 6.19
CA ASP A 72 1.76 12.80 6.53
C ASP A 72 0.83 12.57 7.73
N PRO A 73 1.38 12.39 8.96
CA PRO A 73 0.58 12.21 10.17
C PRO A 73 -0.48 13.30 10.38
N PHE A 74 -0.15 14.55 10.03
CA PHE A 74 -1.07 15.67 10.18
C PHE A 74 -2.35 15.45 9.38
N ARG A 75 -2.25 14.98 8.13
CA ARG A 75 -3.41 14.70 7.26
C ARG A 75 -4.37 13.72 7.91
N VAL A 76 -3.87 12.60 8.45
CA VAL A 76 -4.73 11.56 9.03
C VAL A 76 -5.28 11.95 10.41
N LEU A 77 -4.52 12.71 11.20
CA LEU A 77 -5.02 13.28 12.45
C LEU A 77 -6.16 14.26 12.18
N CYS A 78 -6.09 15.08 11.13
CA CYS A 78 -7.21 15.92 10.70
C CYS A 78 -8.45 15.10 10.31
N VAL A 79 -8.28 13.94 9.65
CA VAL A 79 -9.40 13.02 9.37
C VAL A 79 -10.02 12.53 10.67
N LYS A 80 -9.21 12.01 11.59
CA LYS A 80 -9.66 11.53 12.91
C LYS A 80 -10.46 12.62 13.63
N ARG A 81 -9.92 13.84 13.73
CA ARG A 81 -10.60 14.98 14.37
C ARG A 81 -11.93 15.34 13.73
N SER A 82 -12.05 15.22 12.41
CA SER A 82 -13.32 15.43 11.71
C SER A 82 -14.33 14.31 11.98
N GLN A 83 -13.87 13.07 12.13
CA GLN A 83 -14.71 11.91 12.42
C GLN A 83 -15.20 11.88 13.87
N GLU A 84 -14.46 12.48 14.80
CA GLU A 84 -14.84 12.63 16.22
C GLU A 84 -15.87 13.75 16.46
N GLN A 85 -16.20 14.57 15.47
CA GLN A 85 -17.19 15.64 15.62
C GLN A 85 -18.61 15.05 15.76
N SER A 86 -19.45 15.68 16.59
CA SER A 86 -20.82 15.23 16.85
C SER A 86 -21.73 15.24 15.62
N ASN A 87 -21.39 16.02 14.60
CA ASN A 87 -22.12 16.12 13.34
C ASN A 87 -21.52 15.27 12.21
N TYR A 88 -20.58 14.38 12.51
CA TYR A 88 -20.03 13.48 11.50
C TYR A 88 -21.09 12.45 11.08
N ASP A 89 -21.47 12.50 9.80
CA ASP A 89 -22.42 11.55 9.21
C ASP A 89 -21.67 10.48 8.40
N PRO A 90 -21.62 9.20 8.85
CA PRO A 90 -20.94 8.14 8.12
C PRO A 90 -21.61 7.77 6.78
N ALA A 91 -22.87 8.20 6.53
CA ALA A 91 -23.57 7.95 5.27
C ALA A 91 -23.14 8.91 4.15
N ILE A 92 -22.45 10.01 4.48
CA ILE A 92 -22.02 11.02 3.51
C ILE A 92 -20.55 10.82 3.16
N ARG A 93 -20.21 10.98 1.88
CA ARG A 93 -18.81 11.04 1.45
C ARG A 93 -18.19 12.36 1.87
N HIS A 94 -17.35 12.33 2.90
CA HIS A 94 -16.61 13.51 3.38
C HIS A 94 -15.40 13.80 2.50
N LYS A 95 -15.23 15.07 2.09
CA LYS A 95 -14.07 15.51 1.29
C LYS A 95 -12.74 15.33 2.02
N ILE A 96 -12.75 15.40 3.35
CA ILE A 96 -11.57 15.21 4.18
C ILE A 96 -11.19 13.74 4.35
N ALA A 97 -12.03 12.76 4.01
CA ALA A 97 -11.63 11.35 4.04
C ALA A 97 -10.43 11.11 3.12
N ILE A 98 -9.64 10.06 3.40
CA ILE A 98 -8.58 9.63 2.48
C ILE A 98 -9.23 9.10 1.20
N GLN A 99 -8.77 9.56 0.04
CA GLN A 99 -9.30 9.18 -1.26
C GLN A 99 -8.23 8.57 -2.17
N TRP A 100 -8.61 7.59 -2.97
CA TRP A 100 -7.71 7.02 -3.97
C TRP A 100 -7.17 8.09 -4.93
N SER A 101 -8.08 8.81 -5.60
CA SER A 101 -7.73 10.00 -6.38
C SER A 101 -7.57 11.20 -5.44
N GLY A 102 -6.43 11.87 -5.52
CA GLY A 102 -6.07 13.02 -4.70
C GLY A 102 -5.08 12.71 -3.57
N ASP A 103 -5.30 11.63 -2.78
CA ASP A 103 -4.39 11.28 -1.67
C ASP A 103 -3.43 10.12 -2.02
N VAL A 104 -3.83 9.13 -2.82
CA VAL A 104 -2.93 8.04 -3.27
C VAL A 104 -2.28 8.39 -4.61
N ILE A 105 -3.13 8.69 -5.59
CA ILE A 105 -2.76 9.03 -6.96
C ILE A 105 -3.09 10.50 -7.20
N ALA A 106 -2.15 11.24 -7.80
CA ALA A 106 -2.39 12.64 -8.12
C ALA A 106 -3.58 12.78 -9.10
N ASP A 107 -4.54 13.65 -8.76
CA ASP A 107 -5.69 13.97 -9.59
C ASP A 107 -5.34 14.91 -10.76
N LYS A 108 -4.21 15.59 -10.66
CA LYS A 108 -3.71 16.58 -11.62
C LYS A 108 -2.22 16.42 -11.83
N LYS A 109 -1.77 16.80 -13.03
CA LYS A 109 -0.33 16.89 -13.32
C LYS A 109 0.30 17.89 -12.33
N PRO A 110 1.35 17.50 -11.60
CA PRO A 110 2.03 18.39 -10.67
C PRO A 110 2.70 19.55 -11.43
N LEU A 111 2.72 20.72 -10.79
CA LEU A 111 3.52 21.86 -11.26
C LEU A 111 5.01 21.59 -11.01
N SER A 112 5.90 22.33 -11.68
CA SER A 112 7.34 22.22 -11.37
C SER A 112 7.62 22.69 -9.94
N LEU A 113 8.52 22.00 -9.22
CA LEU A 113 9.00 22.44 -7.90
C LEU A 113 9.61 23.86 -7.94
N GLU A 114 10.08 24.32 -9.11
CA GLU A 114 10.63 25.65 -9.30
C GLU A 114 9.58 26.77 -9.28
N THR A 115 8.32 26.45 -9.61
CA THR A 115 7.25 27.44 -9.83
C THR A 115 6.01 27.21 -8.96
N VAL A 116 5.92 26.05 -8.31
CA VAL A 116 4.79 25.69 -7.46
C VAL A 116 4.81 26.51 -6.16
N THR A 117 3.64 27.01 -5.77
CA THR A 117 3.43 27.58 -4.43
C THR A 117 3.10 26.48 -3.45
N TYR A 118 3.38 26.68 -2.16
CA TYR A 118 3.23 25.64 -1.14
C TYR A 118 1.82 25.01 -1.11
N ASP A 119 0.77 25.83 -1.25
CA ASP A 119 -0.65 25.41 -1.31
C ASP A 119 -0.99 24.54 -2.53
N LYS A 120 -0.14 24.56 -3.57
CA LYS A 120 -0.30 23.79 -4.82
C LYS A 120 0.63 22.58 -4.89
N ILE A 121 1.43 22.32 -3.86
CA ILE A 121 2.24 21.11 -3.79
C ILE A 121 1.30 19.92 -3.70
N ASN A 122 1.32 19.08 -4.73
CA ASN A 122 0.61 17.80 -4.69
C ASN A 122 1.31 16.87 -3.68
N ARG A 123 0.58 16.47 -2.64
CA ARG A 123 1.08 15.60 -1.55
C ARG A 123 0.55 14.16 -1.66
N ALA A 124 -0.04 13.78 -2.79
CA ALA A 124 -0.50 12.42 -2.98
C ALA A 124 0.67 11.43 -2.86
N LEU A 125 0.40 10.24 -2.32
CA LEU A 125 1.38 9.23 -1.99
C LEU A 125 2.35 8.94 -3.13
N LEU A 126 1.81 8.80 -4.35
CA LEU A 126 2.56 8.44 -5.56
C LEU A 126 2.62 9.60 -6.57
N ALA A 127 2.57 10.85 -6.12
CA ALA A 127 2.79 12.03 -6.95
C ALA A 127 4.28 12.25 -7.29
N GLU A 128 4.58 13.10 -8.29
CA GLU A 128 5.96 13.44 -8.67
C GLU A 128 6.73 14.15 -7.55
N HIS A 129 6.07 15.04 -6.79
CA HIS A 129 6.74 15.75 -5.68
C HIS A 129 7.14 14.79 -4.56
N THR A 130 6.24 13.91 -4.14
CA THR A 130 6.52 12.90 -3.10
C THR A 130 7.52 11.86 -3.60
N ALA A 131 7.51 11.55 -4.91
CA ALA A 131 8.54 10.73 -5.53
C ALA A 131 9.94 11.29 -5.36
N LYS A 132 10.14 12.55 -5.77
CA LYS A 132 11.45 13.22 -5.71
C LYS A 132 11.96 13.41 -4.28
N ILE A 133 11.05 13.71 -3.35
CA ILE A 133 11.42 14.02 -1.96
C ILE A 133 11.64 12.75 -1.13
N TYR A 134 10.79 11.73 -1.29
CA TYR A 134 10.78 10.57 -0.39
C TYR A 134 11.17 9.27 -1.09
N TRP A 135 10.44 8.87 -2.13
CA TRP A 135 10.56 7.51 -2.67
C TRP A 135 11.87 7.25 -3.40
N ILE A 136 12.34 8.18 -4.24
CA ILE A 136 13.56 8.00 -5.04
C ILE A 136 14.81 7.93 -4.16
N PRO A 137 15.03 8.85 -3.20
CA PRO A 137 16.16 8.74 -2.28
C PRO A 137 16.10 7.44 -1.45
N ALA A 138 14.95 7.12 -0.87
CA ALA A 138 14.79 5.91 -0.05
C ALA A 138 14.99 4.62 -0.84
N PHE A 139 14.57 4.57 -2.10
CA PHE A 139 14.82 3.44 -2.98
C PHE A 139 16.31 3.28 -3.31
N THR A 140 17.01 4.39 -3.52
CA THR A 140 18.46 4.38 -3.74
C THR A 140 19.19 3.81 -2.52
N ASP A 141 18.85 4.30 -1.34
CA ASP A 141 19.40 3.81 -0.07
C ASP A 141 19.11 2.31 0.13
N LEU A 142 17.89 1.86 -0.21
CA LEU A 142 17.54 0.44 -0.15
C LEU A 142 18.43 -0.39 -1.07
N LEU A 143 18.57 0.00 -2.34
CA LEU A 143 19.36 -0.76 -3.33
C LEU A 143 20.82 -0.92 -2.91
N ASP A 144 21.41 0.13 -2.34
CA ASP A 144 22.78 0.08 -1.83
C ASP A 144 22.90 -0.85 -0.61
N ALA A 145 21.88 -0.88 0.25
CA ALA A 145 21.85 -1.74 1.43
C ALA A 145 21.62 -3.23 1.11
N ILE A 146 20.84 -3.55 0.06
CA ILE A 146 20.53 -4.93 -0.33
C ILE A 146 21.41 -5.46 -1.47
N LYS A 147 22.45 -4.72 -1.87
CA LYS A 147 23.25 -5.01 -3.07
C LYS A 147 23.71 -6.48 -3.18
N ASP A 148 24.11 -7.08 -2.06
CA ASP A 148 24.64 -8.45 -1.99
C ASP A 148 23.55 -9.52 -1.73
N ASP A 149 22.31 -9.11 -1.47
CA ASP A 149 21.19 -10.01 -1.12
C ASP A 149 20.44 -10.49 -2.37
N ASN A 150 20.62 -11.75 -2.75
CA ASN A 150 20.01 -12.34 -3.96
C ASN A 150 19.09 -13.53 -3.65
N GLU A 151 18.62 -13.66 -2.42
CA GLU A 151 17.80 -14.79 -1.99
C GLU A 151 16.32 -14.64 -2.38
N SER A 152 15.87 -13.41 -2.56
CA SER A 152 14.48 -13.07 -2.86
C SER A 152 14.28 -12.71 -4.33
N GLU A 153 13.24 -13.27 -4.97
CA GLU A 153 12.89 -12.91 -6.35
C GLU A 153 12.31 -11.50 -6.40
N TRP A 154 11.51 -11.11 -5.41
CA TRP A 154 10.98 -9.75 -5.33
C TRP A 154 12.06 -8.69 -5.11
N LEU A 155 13.15 -9.01 -4.39
CA LEU A 155 14.32 -8.12 -4.30
C LEU A 155 15.07 -8.04 -5.63
N LYS A 156 15.21 -9.16 -6.36
CA LYS A 156 15.81 -9.14 -7.71
C LYS A 156 15.00 -8.27 -8.67
N GLU A 157 13.67 -8.37 -8.65
CA GLU A 157 12.79 -7.48 -9.42
C GLU A 157 13.04 -6.01 -9.07
N LEU A 158 13.14 -5.67 -7.78
CA LEU A 158 13.47 -4.30 -7.37
C LEU A 158 14.84 -3.86 -7.89
N LYS A 159 15.88 -4.70 -7.81
CA LYS A 159 17.22 -4.39 -8.33
C LYS A 159 17.27 -4.19 -9.85
N GLN A 160 16.33 -4.78 -10.59
CA GLN A 160 16.21 -4.59 -12.04
C GLN A 160 15.54 -3.27 -12.40
N LEU A 161 14.84 -2.63 -11.47
CA LEU A 161 14.32 -1.28 -11.69
C LEU A 161 15.48 -0.30 -11.72
N ASP A 162 15.49 0.53 -12.76
CA ASP A 162 16.50 1.58 -12.95
C ASP A 162 16.54 2.53 -11.76
N LYS A 163 17.74 2.99 -11.40
CA LYS A 163 17.95 3.90 -10.25
C LYS A 163 17.27 5.27 -10.48
N GLU A 164 17.04 5.65 -11.73
CA GLU A 164 16.46 6.94 -12.10
C GLU A 164 14.93 6.89 -12.24
N SER A 165 14.20 7.43 -11.26
CA SER A 165 12.77 7.81 -11.28
C SER A 165 11.70 6.73 -11.55
N LYS A 166 12.07 5.54 -12.04
CA LYS A 166 11.11 4.51 -12.47
C LYS A 166 10.37 3.82 -11.32
N ILE A 167 10.86 3.90 -10.08
CA ILE A 167 10.23 3.22 -8.94
C ILE A 167 8.81 3.72 -8.66
N VAL A 168 8.58 5.04 -8.73
CA VAL A 168 7.23 5.57 -8.48
C VAL A 168 6.31 5.34 -9.66
N ASP A 169 6.82 5.38 -10.89
CA ASP A 169 6.00 5.02 -12.06
C ASP A 169 5.61 3.53 -12.02
N TYR A 170 6.52 2.66 -11.58
CA TYR A 170 6.22 1.25 -11.29
C TYR A 170 5.14 1.12 -10.20
N PHE A 171 5.32 1.74 -9.03
CA PHE A 171 4.32 1.67 -7.95
C PHE A 171 2.97 2.23 -8.37
N ARG A 172 2.94 3.39 -9.04
CA ARG A 172 1.72 4.03 -9.52
C ARG A 172 1.01 3.16 -10.55
N GLY A 173 1.72 2.69 -11.56
CA GLY A 173 1.15 1.86 -12.62
C GLY A 173 0.57 0.54 -12.10
N GLN A 174 1.28 -0.11 -11.17
CA GLN A 174 0.78 -1.32 -10.50
C GLN A 174 -0.43 -1.02 -9.61
N ALA A 175 -0.36 0.01 -8.76
CA ALA A 175 -1.44 0.38 -7.86
C ALA A 175 -2.73 0.72 -8.62
N ASP A 176 -2.66 1.53 -9.67
CA ASP A 176 -3.84 1.90 -10.48
C ASP A 176 -4.44 0.69 -11.21
N THR A 177 -3.58 -0.17 -11.78
CA THR A 177 -4.02 -1.39 -12.47
C THR A 177 -4.72 -2.34 -11.51
N LEU A 178 -4.15 -2.54 -10.32
CA LEU A 178 -4.71 -3.41 -9.28
C LEU A 178 -6.01 -2.83 -8.72
N TYR A 179 -6.04 -1.55 -8.39
CA TYR A 179 -7.24 -0.88 -7.89
C TYR A 179 -8.39 -1.01 -8.88
N SER A 180 -8.15 -0.73 -10.17
CA SER A 180 -9.18 -0.85 -11.21
C SER A 180 -9.67 -2.30 -11.37
N SER A 181 -8.74 -3.25 -11.46
CA SER A 181 -9.06 -4.67 -11.65
C SER A 181 -9.83 -5.26 -10.46
N LEU A 182 -9.37 -5.00 -9.23
CA LEU A 182 -10.04 -5.48 -8.02
C LEU A 182 -11.39 -4.78 -7.81
N SER A 183 -11.53 -3.51 -8.23
CA SER A 183 -12.81 -2.79 -8.16
C SER A 183 -13.89 -3.46 -8.97
N LYS A 184 -13.57 -3.91 -10.20
CA LYS A 184 -14.51 -4.64 -11.05
C LYS A 184 -15.02 -5.91 -10.36
N GLY A 185 -14.16 -6.64 -9.65
CA GLY A 185 -14.62 -7.82 -8.90
C GLY A 185 -15.56 -7.53 -7.71
N ILE A 186 -15.74 -6.27 -7.30
CA ILE A 186 -16.57 -5.88 -6.14
C ILE A 186 -17.87 -5.21 -6.57
N HIS A 187 -17.89 -4.50 -7.71
CA HIS A 187 -19.10 -3.84 -8.18
C HIS A 187 -20.12 -4.89 -8.62
N GLN A 188 -21.30 -4.87 -7.99
CA GLN A 188 -22.44 -5.73 -8.32
C GLN A 188 -23.15 -5.30 -9.63
N GLU A 189 -22.43 -4.64 -10.54
CA GLU A 189 -22.96 -4.22 -11.84
C GLU A 189 -23.05 -5.40 -12.83
N PHE A 190 -22.48 -6.55 -12.47
CA PHE A 190 -22.54 -7.76 -13.29
C PHE A 190 -23.87 -8.46 -13.12
N VAL A 191 -24.65 -8.47 -14.21
CA VAL A 191 -25.85 -9.31 -14.37
C VAL A 191 -25.52 -10.72 -14.84
N ILE A 192 -24.23 -11.06 -14.92
CA ILE A 192 -23.71 -12.40 -15.22
C ILE A 192 -22.83 -12.90 -14.06
N PRO A 193 -22.69 -14.23 -13.85
CA PRO A 193 -21.85 -14.75 -12.78
C PRO A 193 -20.42 -14.20 -12.87
N GLN A 194 -19.86 -13.71 -11.75
CA GLN A 194 -18.51 -13.15 -11.70
C GLN A 194 -17.44 -14.14 -12.14
N THR A 195 -17.70 -15.44 -11.97
CA THR A 195 -16.86 -16.55 -12.44
C THR A 195 -16.65 -16.59 -13.96
N VAL A 196 -17.47 -15.88 -14.75
CA VAL A 196 -17.33 -15.78 -16.21
C VAL A 196 -16.26 -14.76 -16.63
N ILE A 197 -15.97 -13.77 -15.77
CA ILE A 197 -15.02 -12.68 -16.04
C ILE A 197 -13.72 -12.85 -15.25
N TYR A 198 -13.83 -13.40 -14.04
CA TYR A 198 -12.72 -13.63 -13.14
C TYR A 198 -12.69 -15.10 -12.75
N ASP A 199 -11.81 -15.87 -13.41
CA ASP A 199 -11.47 -17.21 -12.94
C ASP A 199 -10.57 -17.13 -11.69
N ASN A 200 -10.41 -18.29 -11.04
CA ASN A 200 -9.62 -18.39 -9.81
C ASN A 200 -8.18 -17.92 -10.02
N ASP A 201 -7.59 -18.24 -11.16
CA ASP A 201 -6.18 -17.93 -11.46
C ASP A 201 -5.96 -16.43 -11.63
N THR A 202 -6.87 -15.74 -12.33
CA THR A 202 -6.85 -14.29 -12.48
C THR A 202 -6.93 -13.61 -11.11
N ILE A 203 -7.81 -14.07 -10.22
CA ILE A 203 -7.91 -13.48 -8.88
C ILE A 203 -6.67 -13.77 -8.04
N LYS A 204 -6.13 -14.99 -8.08
CA LYS A 204 -4.87 -15.32 -7.41
C LYS A 204 -3.74 -14.42 -7.90
N GLU A 205 -3.61 -14.19 -9.20
CA GLU A 205 -2.60 -13.30 -9.75
C GLU A 205 -2.76 -11.86 -9.23
N LEU A 206 -3.99 -11.35 -9.18
CA LEU A 206 -4.27 -10.01 -8.63
C LEU A 206 -3.95 -9.92 -7.13
N LEU A 207 -4.26 -10.96 -6.36
CA LEU A 207 -3.93 -11.03 -4.93
C LEU A 207 -2.42 -11.07 -4.72
N LEU A 208 -1.69 -11.91 -5.47
CA LEU A 208 -0.23 -12.01 -5.41
C LEU A 208 0.42 -10.68 -5.73
N LYS A 209 0.01 -10.03 -6.83
CA LYS A 209 0.51 -8.71 -7.22
C LYS A 209 0.21 -7.64 -6.17
N THR A 210 -0.95 -7.72 -5.52
CA THR A 210 -1.31 -6.81 -4.43
C THR A 210 -0.38 -6.96 -3.24
N ILE A 211 -0.23 -8.18 -2.71
CA ILE A 211 0.66 -8.47 -1.57
C ILE A 211 2.10 -8.09 -1.92
N SER A 212 2.56 -8.45 -3.12
CA SER A 212 3.91 -8.13 -3.59
C SER A 212 4.15 -6.62 -3.65
N LEU A 213 3.22 -5.86 -4.24
CA LEU A 213 3.31 -4.41 -4.37
C LEU A 213 3.40 -3.73 -3.00
N VAL A 214 2.45 -4.02 -2.10
CA VAL A 214 2.42 -3.35 -0.79
C VAL A 214 3.64 -3.73 0.06
N THR A 215 4.15 -4.95 -0.08
CA THR A 215 5.36 -5.43 0.62
C THR A 215 6.62 -4.71 0.11
N LYS A 216 6.76 -4.54 -1.21
CA LYS A 216 7.83 -3.74 -1.83
C LYS A 216 7.78 -2.29 -1.41
N MET A 217 6.60 -1.66 -1.47
CA MET A 217 6.41 -0.28 -1.01
C MET A 217 6.77 -0.14 0.48
N ALA A 218 6.39 -1.12 1.32
CA ALA A 218 6.68 -1.09 2.75
C ALA A 218 8.18 -1.16 3.03
N LEU A 219 8.91 -2.06 2.36
CA LEU A 219 10.36 -2.16 2.50
C LEU A 219 11.05 -0.84 2.13
N VAL A 220 10.70 -0.25 0.98
CA VAL A 220 11.25 1.06 0.56
C VAL A 220 10.89 2.16 1.56
N SER A 221 9.66 2.14 2.10
CA SER A 221 9.20 3.19 3.02
C SER A 221 10.06 3.29 4.27
N HIS A 222 10.61 2.19 4.77
CA HIS A 222 11.51 2.17 5.94
C HIS A 222 12.89 2.77 5.67
N CYS A 223 13.22 3.10 4.42
CA CYS A 223 14.43 3.85 4.09
C CYS A 223 14.18 5.37 4.07
N ILE A 224 12.93 5.84 4.17
CA ILE A 224 12.61 7.27 4.22
C ILE A 224 12.96 7.80 5.62
N PRO A 225 13.92 8.74 5.79
CA PRO A 225 14.40 9.13 7.12
C PRO A 225 13.35 9.80 8.02
N THR A 226 12.42 10.54 7.42
CA THR A 226 11.39 11.32 8.13
C THR A 226 10.07 10.59 8.29
N ILE A 227 9.96 9.34 7.82
CA ILE A 227 8.72 8.59 7.93
C ILE A 227 8.45 8.23 9.40
N SER A 228 7.20 8.34 9.82
CA SER A 228 6.80 7.89 11.15
C SER A 228 6.80 6.35 11.23
N ALA A 229 7.00 5.83 12.44
CA ALA A 229 7.01 4.39 12.73
C ALA A 229 8.05 3.60 11.90
N ARG A 230 9.20 4.19 11.63
CA ARG A 230 10.29 3.51 10.92
C ARG A 230 10.88 2.39 11.79
N ILE A 231 11.07 1.20 11.22
CA ILE A 231 11.94 0.17 11.81
C ILE A 231 13.38 0.54 11.44
N ILE A 232 14.21 0.83 12.44
CA ILE A 232 15.56 1.37 12.23
C ILE A 232 16.49 0.31 11.63
N ASP A 233 16.42 -0.93 12.12
CA ASP A 233 17.21 -2.03 11.60
C ASP A 233 16.58 -2.59 10.31
N LEU A 234 17.11 -2.17 9.17
CA LEU A 234 16.64 -2.61 7.85
C LEU A 234 16.72 -4.14 7.68
N LYS A 235 17.60 -4.85 8.40
CA LYS A 235 17.65 -6.32 8.32
C LYS A 235 16.37 -6.96 8.82
N ILE A 236 15.73 -6.36 9.83
CA ILE A 236 14.42 -6.81 10.33
C ILE A 236 13.37 -6.66 9.22
N CYS A 237 13.36 -5.51 8.53
CA CYS A 237 12.45 -5.27 7.41
C CYS A 237 12.64 -6.27 6.27
N VAL A 238 13.90 -6.53 5.90
CA VAL A 238 14.25 -7.52 4.86
C VAL A 238 13.84 -8.93 5.28
N ASN A 239 13.98 -9.29 6.55
CA ASN A 239 13.53 -10.57 7.07
C ASN A 239 12.00 -10.72 6.96
N TYR A 240 11.22 -9.73 7.41
CA TYR A 240 9.76 -9.76 7.23
C TYR A 240 9.37 -9.82 5.75
N PHE A 241 10.04 -9.05 4.90
CA PHE A 241 9.84 -9.05 3.47
C PHE A 241 10.00 -10.46 2.86
N LYS A 242 11.10 -11.16 3.20
CA LYS A 242 11.36 -12.52 2.73
C LYS A 242 10.35 -13.53 3.28
N GLN A 243 9.94 -13.40 4.54
CA GLN A 243 8.92 -14.26 5.14
C GLN A 243 7.58 -14.12 4.42
N ILE A 244 7.18 -12.90 4.05
CA ILE A 244 5.94 -12.65 3.29
C ILE A 244 6.02 -13.25 1.88
N GLU A 245 7.17 -13.10 1.19
CA GLU A 245 7.37 -13.71 -0.12
C GLU A 245 7.28 -15.24 -0.07
N GLU A 246 7.84 -15.87 0.98
CA GLU A 246 7.78 -17.32 1.15
C GLU A 246 6.34 -17.81 1.38
N GLN A 247 5.53 -17.04 2.13
CA GLN A 247 4.12 -17.38 2.39
C GLN A 247 3.24 -17.45 1.13
N VAL A 248 3.65 -16.81 0.03
CA VAL A 248 2.89 -16.81 -1.24
C VAL A 248 3.46 -17.75 -2.31
N LYS A 249 4.60 -18.41 -2.03
CA LYS A 249 5.19 -19.44 -2.91
C LYS A 249 4.63 -20.84 -2.65
N LEU A 250 3.94 -21.02 -1.52
CA LEU A 250 3.29 -22.26 -1.08
C LEU A 250 1.88 -22.39 -1.64
#